data_AF-A0A7V9MTT8-F1
#
_entry.id   AF-A0A7V9MTT8-F1
#
_cell.length_a   1.000
_cell.length_b   1.000
_cell.length_c   1.000
_cell.angle_alpha   90.00
_cell.angle_beta   90.00
_cell.angle_gamma   90.00
#
_symmetry.space_group_name_H-M   'P 1'
#
loop_
_entity.id
_entity.type
_entity.pdbx_description
1 polymer ?
#
loop_
_entity_poly.entity_id
_entity_poly.type
_entity_poly.pdbx_seq_one_letter_code
_entity_poly.pdbx_strand_id
1 'polypeptide(L)' 'MAGSGVDWNAIRNDFPILQQEANGHPLIYFDNAATTQKPRAVIEALRHYYEHDNANV' A
#
# COMPACT_ATOMS: atom_id res chain seq x y z
N MET A 1 -27.00 -11.53 13.80
CA MET A 1 -25.82 -11.66 12.92
C MET A 1 -25.37 -10.25 12.57
N ALA A 2 -24.44 -9.67 13.33
CA ALA A 2 -23.92 -8.35 13.00
C ALA A 2 -23.13 -8.46 11.69
N GLY A 3 -23.52 -7.69 10.67
CA GLY A 3 -22.77 -7.62 9.43
C GLY A 3 -21.35 -7.17 9.75
N SER A 4 -20.36 -7.96 9.33
CA SER A 4 -18.95 -7.66 9.50
C SER A 4 -18.62 -6.35 8.81
N GLY A 5 -18.47 -5.27 9.60
CA GLY A 5 -18.00 -3.99 9.10
C GLY A 5 -16.56 -4.12 8.60
N VAL A 6 -16.24 -3.39 7.54
CA VAL A 6 -14.87 -3.29 7.05
C VAL A 6 -14.02 -2.52 8.06
N ASP A 7 -12.90 -3.11 8.49
CA ASP A 7 -11.89 -2.41 9.28
C ASP A 7 -10.99 -1.57 8.37
N TRP A 8 -11.35 -0.30 8.23
CA TRP A 8 -10.60 0.66 7.41
C TRP A 8 -9.21 0.98 7.95
N ASN A 9 -9.00 0.87 9.27
CA ASN A 9 -7.68 1.11 9.86
C ASN A 9 -6.72 -0.02 9.49
N ALA A 10 -7.20 -1.27 9.55
CA ALA A 10 -6.43 -2.42 9.08
C ALA A 10 -6.05 -2.26 7.60
N ILE A 11 -7.00 -1.90 6.73
CA ILE A 11 -6.72 -1.67 5.30
C ILE A 11 -5.71 -0.53 5.11
N ARG A 12 -5.85 0.59 5.82
CA ARG A 12 -4.92 1.73 5.69
C ARG A 12 -3.49 1.35 6.10
N ASN A 13 -3.33 0.47 7.08
CA ASN A 13 -2.02 -0.02 7.54
C ASN A 13 -1.28 -0.88 6.50
N ASP A 14 -1.99 -1.40 5.49
CA ASP A 14 -1.38 -2.09 4.37
C ASP A 14 -0.70 -1.16 3.38
N PHE A 15 -0.95 0.15 3.41
CA PHE A 15 -0.36 1.15 2.51
C PHE A 15 0.64 2.04 3.27
N PRO A 16 1.94 1.69 3.32
CA PRO A 16 2.91 2.36 4.18
C PRO A 16 3.04 3.86 3.91
N ILE A 17 2.89 4.28 2.65
CA ILE A 17 2.98 5.70 2.24
C ILE A 17 1.94 6.58 2.95
N LEU A 18 0.79 6.02 3.35
CA LEU A 18 -0.27 6.76 4.03
C LEU A 18 0.06 7.12 5.49
N GLN A 19 1.21 6.66 6.00
CA GLN A 19 1.75 7.06 7.30
C GLN A 19 2.69 8.29 7.19
N GLN A 20 2.99 8.75 5.98
CA GLN A 20 3.88 9.90 5.75
C GLN A 20 3.16 11.24 5.96
N GLU A 21 3.97 12.27 6.13
CA GLU A 21 3.53 13.66 6.10
C GLU A 21 3.92 14.34 4.79
N ALA A 22 3.09 15.26 4.32
CA ALA A 22 3.39 16.19 3.24
C ALA A 22 3.23 17.62 3.77
N ASN A 23 4.28 18.44 3.65
CA ASN A 23 4.31 19.80 4.18
C ASN A 23 3.96 19.91 5.68
N GLY A 24 4.40 18.94 6.48
CA GLY A 24 4.13 18.89 7.93
C GLY A 24 2.70 18.51 8.31
N HIS A 25 1.93 17.94 7.38
CA HIS A 25 0.56 17.46 7.63
C HIS A 25 0.41 15.99 7.19
N PRO A 26 -0.47 15.21 7.83
CA PRO A 26 -0.74 13.83 7.41
C PRO A 26 -1.14 13.74 5.94
N LEU A 27 -0.56 12.79 5.21
CA LEU A 27 -0.86 12.61 3.79
C LEU A 27 -2.33 12.19 3.57
N ILE A 28 -3.03 13.01 2.78
CA ILE A 28 -4.34 12.71 2.21
C ILE A 28 -4.19 12.61 0.69
N TYR A 29 -4.31 11.40 0.15
CA TYR A 29 -4.10 11.13 -1.27
C TYR A 29 -5.43 10.92 -2.00
N PHE A 30 -5.92 11.97 -2.68
CA PHE A 30 -7.18 11.97 -3.43
C PHE A 30 -7.02 11.94 -4.95
N ASP A 31 -5.82 11.67 -5.46
CA ASP A 31 -5.53 11.59 -6.89
C ASP A 31 -5.45 10.13 -7.40
N ASN A 32 -6.33 9.27 -6.88
CA ASN A 32 -6.32 7.84 -7.24
C ASN A 32 -6.65 7.57 -8.71
N ALA A 33 -7.24 8.54 -9.41
CA ALA A 33 -7.54 8.45 -10.84
C ALA A 33 -6.28 8.55 -11.70
N ALA A 34 -5.24 9.27 -11.25
CA ALA A 34 -3.96 9.33 -11.94
C ALA A 34 -3.12 8.07 -11.70
N THR A 35 -3.03 7.61 -10.44
CA THR A 35 -2.40 6.34 -10.07
C THR A 35 -2.81 5.93 -8.66
N THR A 36 -2.56 4.67 -8.29
CA THR A 36 -2.94 4.13 -6.98
C THR A 36 -1.71 3.81 -6.13
N GLN A 37 -1.85 3.98 -4.81
CA GLN A 37 -0.85 3.53 -3.84
C GLN A 37 -0.78 2.01 -3.81
N LYS A 38 0.39 1.46 -3.47
CA LYS A 38 0.62 0.01 -3.47
C LYS A 38 0.59 -0.52 -2.04
N PRO A 39 -0.17 -1.60 -1.76
CA PRO A 39 -0.13 -2.23 -0.46
C PRO A 39 1.18 -3.02 -0.29
N ARG A 40 1.56 -3.30 0.95
CA ARG A 40 2.79 -4.00 1.32
C ARG A 40 2.93 -5.33 0.61
N ALA A 41 1.86 -6.12 0.50
CA ALA A 41 1.88 -7.40 -0.21
C ALA A 41 2.38 -7.30 -1.66
N VAL A 42 2.01 -6.24 -2.40
CA VAL A 42 2.46 -6.01 -3.78
C VAL A 42 3.93 -5.61 -3.82
N ILE A 43 4.35 -4.74 -2.90
CA ILE A 43 5.75 -4.31 -2.78
C ILE A 43 6.65 -5.52 -2.49
N GLU A 44 6.24 -6.36 -1.54
CA GLU A 44 6.96 -7.56 -1.13
C GLU A 44 7.06 -8.59 -2.25
N ALA A 45 6.00 -8.79 -3.03
CA ALA A 45 6.04 -9.68 -4.18
C ALA A 45 7.04 -9.21 -5.24
N LEU A 46 7.08 -7.91 -5.54
CA LEU A 46 8.04 -7.33 -6.48
C LEU A 46 9.48 -7.45 -5.95
N ARG A 47 9.67 -7.16 -4.66
CA ARG A 47 10.98 -7.31 -4.01
C ARG A 47 11.47 -8.75 -4.10
N HIS A 48 10.65 -9.72 -3.72
CA HIS A 48 10.98 -11.14 -3.79
C HIS A 48 11.38 -11.56 -5.20
N TYR A 49 10.61 -11.15 -6.21
CA TYR A 49 10.92 -11.44 -7.60
C TYR A 49 12.30 -10.93 -8.00
N TYR A 50 12.64 -9.67 -7.68
CA TYR A 50 13.95 -9.12 -8.04
C TYR A 50 15.11 -9.70 -7.23
N GLU A 51 14.87 -10.13 -6.00
CA GLU A 51 15.91 -10.71 -5.13
C GLU A 51 16.20 -12.19 -5.44
N HIS A 52 15.21 -12.94 -5.91
CA HIS A 52 15.30 -14.40 -6.01
C HIS A 52 15.03 -14.96 -7.41
N ASP A 53 14.17 -14.32 -8.19
CA ASP A 53 13.62 -14.90 -9.43
C ASP A 53 14.07 -14.18 -10.69
N ASN A 54 14.58 -12.94 -10.60
CA ASN A 54 15.05 -12.14 -11.73
C ASN A 54 16.46 -12.56 -12.19
N ALA A 55 16.62 -13.86 -12.45
CA ALA A 55 17.76 -14.40 -13.16
C ALA A 55 17.47 -14.30 -14.66
N ASN A 56 18.28 -13.52 -15.38
CA ASN A 56 18.36 -13.64 -16.83
C ASN A 56 18.87 -15.05 -17.16
N VAL A 57 18.10 -15.83 -17.92
CA VAL A 57 18.66 -16.98 -18.65
C VAL A 57 19.49 -16.46 -19.82
#